data_AF-A0A9P0GY49-F1
#
_entry.id   AF-A0A9P0GY49-F1
#
_cell.length_a   1.000
_cell.length_b   1.000
_cell.length_c   1.000
_cell.angle_alpha   90.00
_cell.angle_beta   90.00
_cell.angle_gamma   90.00
#
_symmetry.space_group_name_H-M   'P 1'
#
loop_
_entity.id
_entity.type
_entity.pdbx_description
1 polymer ?
#
loop_
_entity_poly.entity_id
_entity_poly.type
_entity_poly.pdbx_seq_one_letter_code
_entity_poly.pdbx_strand_id
1 'polypeptide(L)'
;MSKAGTGPHFIKRIAFTSPKIFLLKIRNSFSNSTRDRRSTKKIRRKHKNAEKELEEWLAQRAAPKPIPPQPPVPKWKRKTTPLSPEEHEVRIIQLSRPPPRYMIQPDPWDPYQVNPKAKRARATKRTLELAAHRELPEEARLDLAYKPFTIKKSALKYKPTKRILDLSEPVVKRTAANNDVREDAFQVPARALKAMCSKRTKELAKPIVRRGW
;
A
#
# COMPACT_ATOMS: atom_id res chain seq x y z
N MET A 1 10.09 -23.60 -25.83
CA MET A 1 11.13 -22.57 -25.56
C MET A 1 10.90 -22.05 -24.15
N SER A 2 11.67 -22.56 -23.19
CA SER A 2 11.59 -22.23 -21.77
C SER A 2 12.69 -21.21 -21.43
N LYS A 3 12.36 -20.15 -20.68
CA LYS A 3 13.32 -19.43 -19.83
C LYS A 3 12.63 -18.92 -18.56
N ALA A 4 12.86 -19.64 -17.46
CA ALA A 4 12.67 -19.17 -16.10
C ALA A 4 13.85 -18.27 -15.70
N GLY A 5 13.58 -17.17 -14.99
CA GLY A 5 14.60 -16.27 -14.44
C GLY A 5 14.59 -16.29 -12.92
N THR A 6 15.41 -17.15 -12.33
CA THR A 6 15.74 -17.18 -10.90
C THR A 6 16.94 -16.26 -10.62
N GLY A 7 16.77 -15.30 -9.72
CA GLY A 7 17.83 -14.36 -9.32
C GLY A 7 18.78 -14.98 -8.27
N PRO A 8 20.10 -14.79 -8.35
CA PRO A 8 21.05 -15.36 -7.40
C PRO A 8 21.26 -14.46 -6.16
N HIS A 9 21.08 -15.05 -4.98
CA HIS A 9 21.53 -14.52 -3.70
C HIS A 9 23.07 -14.57 -3.60
N PHE A 10 23.71 -13.41 -3.49
CA PHE A 10 25.17 -13.28 -3.34
C PHE A 10 25.57 -13.46 -1.87
N ILE A 11 25.99 -14.67 -1.49
CA ILE A 11 26.69 -14.95 -0.23
C ILE A 11 28.20 -14.87 -0.51
N LYS A 12 28.85 -13.79 -0.07
CA LYS A 12 30.30 -13.63 -0.19
C LYS A 12 31.00 -14.54 0.83
N ARG A 13 31.52 -15.68 0.36
CA ARG A 13 32.52 -16.48 1.08
C ARG A 13 33.86 -15.74 1.07
N ILE A 14 34.42 -15.49 2.25
CA ILE A 14 35.75 -14.90 2.42
C ILE A 14 36.77 -16.03 2.22
N ALA A 15 37.59 -15.93 1.17
CA ALA A 15 38.70 -16.84 0.91
C ALA A 15 39.90 -16.48 1.79
N PHE A 16 40.36 -17.40 2.63
CA PHE A 16 41.65 -17.30 3.32
C PHE A 16 42.76 -17.71 2.34
N THR A 17 43.42 -16.73 1.73
CA THR A 17 44.68 -16.93 1.02
C THR A 17 45.84 -16.69 1.97
N SER A 18 46.57 -17.76 2.32
CA SER A 18 47.82 -17.72 3.09
C SER A 18 48.91 -16.94 2.33
N PRO A 19 49.55 -15.92 2.92
CA PRO A 19 50.68 -15.28 2.27
C PRO A 19 51.97 -16.10 2.51
N LYS A 20 52.66 -16.35 1.39
CA LYS A 20 53.99 -16.93 1.28
C LYS A 20 54.99 -16.19 2.18
N ILE A 21 55.81 -16.95 2.89
CA ILE A 21 56.95 -16.48 3.67
C ILE A 21 58.02 -15.98 2.68
N PHE A 22 58.17 -14.66 2.56
CA PHE A 22 59.29 -14.04 1.87
C PHE A 22 60.36 -13.70 2.90
N LEU A 23 61.49 -14.41 2.85
CA LEU A 23 62.72 -14.08 3.56
C LEU A 23 63.29 -12.78 2.98
N LEU A 24 63.03 -11.65 3.64
CA LEU A 24 63.66 -10.38 3.34
C LEU A 24 64.78 -10.10 4.35
N LYS A 25 65.98 -10.17 3.79
CA LYS A 25 67.29 -9.84 4.34
C LYS A 25 67.26 -8.45 4.98
N ILE A 26 67.36 -8.39 6.31
CA ILE A 26 67.40 -7.13 7.07
C ILE A 26 68.77 -6.48 6.87
N ARG A 27 68.81 -5.43 6.05
CA ARG A 27 69.91 -4.46 6.08
C ARG A 27 69.66 -3.51 7.25
N ASN A 28 70.49 -3.63 8.28
CA ASN A 28 70.61 -2.65 9.36
C ASN A 28 71.13 -1.32 8.77
N SER A 29 70.24 -0.35 8.57
CA SER A 29 70.62 1.05 8.43
C SER A 29 69.99 1.83 9.58
N PHE A 30 70.79 2.00 10.63
CA PHE A 30 70.51 2.83 11.79
C PHE A 30 70.59 4.29 11.37
N SER A 31 69.46 4.89 11.00
CA SER A 31 69.29 6.34 11.05
C SER A 31 68.02 6.63 11.85
N ASN A 32 68.18 6.70 13.17
CA ASN A 32 67.15 7.13 14.09
C ASN A 32 66.83 8.61 13.83
N SER A 33 65.90 8.85 12.92
CA SER A 33 65.33 10.19 12.75
C SER A 33 64.60 10.55 14.06
N THR A 34 64.87 11.73 14.59
CA THR A 34 64.21 12.27 15.79
C THR A 34 62.67 12.33 15.69
N ARG A 35 62.13 12.10 14.48
CA ARG A 35 60.70 11.99 14.16
C ARG A 35 60.07 10.71 14.73
N ASP A 36 60.79 9.58 14.77
CA ASP A 36 60.28 8.30 15.32
C ASP A 36 60.25 8.25 16.84
N ARG A 37 61.18 8.95 17.52
CA ARG A 37 61.09 9.16 18.98
C ARG A 37 59.92 10.09 19.37
N ARG A 38 59.59 11.08 18.53
CA ARG A 38 58.40 11.93 18.74
C ARG A 38 57.10 11.17 18.46
N SER A 39 57.08 10.25 17.49
CA SER A 39 55.89 9.43 17.18
C SER A 39 55.58 8.43 18.30
N THR A 40 56.57 7.71 18.80
CA THR A 40 56.42 6.76 19.92
C THR A 40 56.03 7.45 21.24
N LYS A 41 56.56 8.65 21.53
CA LYS A 41 56.14 9.45 22.71
C LYS A 41 54.70 9.95 22.58
N LYS A 42 54.25 10.31 21.37
CA LYS A 42 52.84 10.67 21.10
C LYS A 42 51.92 9.45 21.26
N ILE A 43 52.32 8.27 20.78
CA ILE A 43 51.55 7.03 20.94
C ILE A 43 51.42 6.65 22.42
N ARG A 44 52.50 6.74 23.22
CA ARG A 44 52.45 6.48 24.67
C ARG A 44 51.54 7.46 25.42
N ARG A 45 51.52 8.74 25.05
CA ARG A 45 50.59 9.74 25.61
C ARG A 45 49.14 9.43 25.26
N LYS A 46 48.87 9.02 24.01
CA LYS A 46 47.53 8.59 23.58
C LYS A 46 47.04 7.38 24.37
N HIS A 47 47.88 6.36 24.53
CA HIS A 47 47.55 5.17 25.35
C HIS A 47 47.26 5.54 26.81
N LYS A 48 48.10 6.38 27.42
CA LYS A 48 47.91 6.81 28.81
C LYS A 48 46.62 7.63 29.00
N ASN A 49 46.22 8.42 28.01
CA ASN A 49 44.95 9.14 28.06
C ASN A 49 43.76 8.18 27.88
N ALA A 50 43.86 7.22 26.97
CA ALA A 50 42.82 6.21 26.77
C ALA A 50 42.61 5.32 28.01
N GLU A 51 43.68 4.99 28.74
CA GLU A 51 43.59 4.26 30.02
C GLU A 51 42.86 5.08 31.10
N LYS A 52 43.14 6.38 31.19
CA LYS A 52 42.42 7.28 32.11
C LYS A 52 40.95 7.43 31.75
N GLU A 53 40.65 7.61 30.46
CA GLU A 53 39.26 7.67 29.97
C GLU A 53 38.51 6.35 30.27
N LEU A 54 39.20 5.21 30.16
CA LEU A 54 38.64 3.91 30.51
C LEU A 54 38.41 3.77 32.02
N GLU A 55 39.34 4.21 32.87
CA GLU A 55 39.19 4.20 34.32
C GLU A 55 38.05 5.11 34.78
N GLU A 56 37.93 6.32 34.23
CA GLU A 56 36.84 7.24 34.52
C GLU A 56 35.49 6.67 34.10
N TRP A 57 35.45 6.04 32.92
CA TRP A 57 34.24 5.37 32.42
C TRP A 57 33.84 4.18 33.29
N LEU A 58 34.81 3.37 33.73
CA LEU A 58 34.57 2.25 34.64
C LEU A 58 34.10 2.75 36.00
N ALA A 59 34.71 3.82 36.54
CA ALA A 59 34.30 4.43 37.80
C ALA A 59 32.85 4.95 37.75
N GLN A 60 32.46 5.60 36.63
CA GLN A 60 31.11 6.10 36.45
C GLN A 60 30.05 4.99 36.36
N ARG A 61 30.40 3.84 35.77
CA ARG A 61 29.48 2.69 35.61
C ARG A 61 29.51 1.70 36.77
N ALA A 62 30.63 1.61 37.48
CA ALA A 62 30.76 0.81 38.69
C ALA A 62 30.13 1.50 39.91
N ALA A 63 29.92 2.82 39.85
CA ALA A 63 29.15 3.53 40.86
C ALA A 63 27.73 2.94 40.97
N PRO A 64 27.24 2.66 42.18
CA PRO A 64 25.88 2.18 42.37
C PRO A 64 24.90 3.24 41.85
N LYS A 65 23.84 2.80 41.17
CA LYS A 65 22.79 3.72 40.72
C LYS A 65 22.22 4.44 41.95
N PRO A 66 22.03 5.77 41.91
CA PRO A 66 21.43 6.49 43.02
C PRO A 66 20.04 5.93 43.28
N ILE A 67 19.75 5.69 44.56
CA ILE A 67 18.41 5.25 45.00
C ILE A 67 17.45 6.38 44.63
N PRO A 68 16.38 6.13 43.85
CA PRO A 68 15.40 7.17 43.55
C PRO A 68 14.83 7.70 44.88
N PRO A 69 14.60 9.03 45.00
CA PRO A 69 13.99 9.57 46.21
C PRO A 69 12.66 8.87 46.46
N GLN A 70 12.38 8.54 47.72
CA GLN A 70 11.12 7.90 48.06
C GLN A 70 9.97 8.80 47.59
N PRO A 71 8.93 8.23 46.95
CA PRO A 71 7.78 9.02 46.55
C PRO A 71 7.17 9.70 47.78
N PRO A 72 6.72 10.95 47.67
CA PRO A 72 6.12 11.65 48.79
C PRO A 72 4.93 10.85 49.31
N VAL A 73 4.78 10.77 50.64
CA VAL A 73 3.67 10.07 51.28
C VAL A 73 2.35 10.57 50.69
N PRO A 74 1.49 9.67 50.18
CA PRO A 74 0.27 10.06 49.49
C PRO A 74 -0.66 10.79 50.44
N LYS A 75 -1.40 11.78 49.92
CA LYS A 75 -2.19 12.74 50.71
C LYS A 75 -3.15 12.07 51.71
N TRP A 76 -3.69 10.90 51.37
CA TRP A 76 -4.63 10.14 52.21
C TRP A 76 -3.99 9.41 53.40
N LYS A 77 -2.66 9.23 53.42
CA LYS A 77 -1.92 8.67 54.56
C LYS A 77 -1.32 9.74 55.49
N ARG A 78 -1.42 11.01 55.11
CA ARG A 78 -0.96 12.10 55.97
C ARG A 78 -1.95 12.24 57.11
N LYS A 79 -1.51 11.99 58.35
CA LYS A 79 -2.31 12.31 59.53
C LYS A 79 -2.54 13.82 59.53
N THR A 80 -3.74 14.25 59.20
CA THR A 80 -4.10 15.67 59.23
C THR A 80 -4.03 16.12 60.69
N THR A 81 -3.22 17.12 60.98
CA THR A 81 -3.27 17.84 62.25
C THR A 81 -4.72 18.32 62.44
N PRO A 82 -5.35 18.15 63.62
CA PRO A 82 -6.67 18.71 63.87
C PRO A 82 -6.60 20.24 63.65
N LEU A 83 -7.55 20.78 62.89
CA LEU A 83 -7.62 22.21 62.62
C LEU A 83 -7.88 22.97 63.93
N SER A 84 -7.30 24.17 64.03
CA SER A 84 -7.65 25.12 65.09
C SER A 84 -9.14 25.50 65.00
N PRO A 85 -9.84 25.82 66.11
CA PRO A 85 -11.25 26.25 66.07
C PRO A 85 -11.52 27.37 65.04
N GLU A 86 -10.62 28.35 64.94
CA GLU A 86 -10.71 29.45 63.96
C GLU A 86 -10.61 28.97 62.51
N GLU A 87 -9.72 27.99 62.24
CA GLU A 87 -9.58 27.38 60.92
C GLU A 87 -10.80 26.53 60.56
N HIS A 88 -11.46 25.95 61.56
CA HIS A 88 -12.66 25.15 61.40
C HIS A 88 -13.84 26.01 60.89
N GLU A 89 -14.00 27.22 61.43
CA GLU A 89 -15.02 28.17 60.97
C GLU A 89 -14.78 28.61 59.52
N VAL A 90 -13.53 28.97 59.18
CA VAL A 90 -13.14 29.32 57.80
C VAL A 90 -13.40 28.16 56.84
N ARG A 91 -13.09 26.92 57.27
CA ARG A 91 -13.33 25.70 56.49
C ARG A 91 -14.82 25.45 56.28
N ILE A 92 -15.65 25.64 57.31
CA ILE A 92 -17.11 25.50 57.22
C ILE A 92 -17.66 26.52 56.21
N ILE A 93 -17.23 27.79 56.29
CA ILE A 93 -17.63 28.83 55.32
C ILE A 93 -17.17 28.50 53.90
N GLN A 94 -15.99 27.89 53.75
CA GLN A 94 -15.49 27.46 52.44
C GLN A 94 -16.29 26.28 51.86
N LEU A 95 -16.65 25.32 52.71
CA LEU A 95 -17.41 24.12 52.32
C LEU A 95 -18.90 24.42 52.12
N SER A 96 -19.46 25.44 52.77
CA SER A 96 -20.84 25.86 52.59
C SER A 96 -21.07 26.57 51.25
N ARG A 97 -20.01 27.05 50.59
CA ARG A 97 -20.10 27.59 49.23
C ARG A 97 -20.33 26.44 48.25
N PRO A 98 -21.41 26.48 47.42
CA PRO A 98 -21.59 25.49 46.37
C PRO A 98 -20.39 25.56 45.43
N PRO A 99 -19.82 24.43 45.00
CA PRO A 99 -18.68 24.47 44.12
C PRO A 99 -19.09 25.10 42.77
N PRO A 100 -18.19 25.86 42.13
CA PRO A 100 -18.52 26.73 41.01
C PRO A 100 -19.12 26.01 39.78
N ARG A 101 -18.96 24.68 39.69
CA ARG A 101 -19.62 23.86 38.67
C ARG A 101 -21.15 23.89 38.72
N TYR A 102 -21.74 24.16 39.89
CA TYR A 102 -23.19 24.24 40.03
C TYR A 102 -23.76 25.64 39.76
N MET A 103 -22.92 26.68 39.73
CA MET A 103 -23.34 28.05 39.44
C MET A 103 -23.30 28.39 37.94
N ILE A 104 -22.50 27.66 37.16
CA ILE A 104 -22.32 27.82 35.71
C ILE A 104 -22.74 26.50 35.03
N GLN A 105 -23.95 26.03 35.32
CA GLN A 105 -24.53 24.99 34.48
C GLN A 105 -25.17 25.71 33.28
N PRO A 106 -24.65 25.53 32.05
CA PRO A 106 -25.42 25.89 30.87
C PRO A 106 -26.76 25.15 30.92
N ASP A 107 -27.83 25.77 30.39
CA ASP A 107 -29.15 25.16 30.37
C ASP A 107 -29.05 23.73 29.82
N PRO A 108 -29.47 22.71 30.57
CA PRO A 108 -29.23 21.30 30.22
C PRO A 108 -29.96 20.87 28.93
N TRP A 109 -30.81 21.73 28.37
CA TRP A 109 -31.65 21.45 27.21
C TRP A 109 -31.35 22.31 25.98
N ASP A 110 -30.23 23.03 25.90
CA ASP A 110 -29.87 23.68 24.62
C ASP A 110 -29.10 22.70 23.71
N PRO A 111 -29.74 22.07 22.70
CA PRO A 111 -29.06 21.15 21.79
C PRO A 111 -28.00 21.85 20.92
N TYR A 112 -28.00 23.18 20.86
CA TYR A 112 -27.05 23.96 20.06
C TYR A 112 -25.84 24.45 20.88
N GLN A 113 -25.85 24.27 22.21
CA GLN A 113 -24.77 24.72 23.08
C GLN A 113 -23.59 23.74 23.08
N VAL A 114 -22.67 23.94 22.13
CA VAL A 114 -21.44 23.15 22.01
C VAL A 114 -20.28 23.80 22.79
N ASN A 115 -19.47 22.99 23.47
CA ASN A 115 -18.26 23.44 24.17
C ASN A 115 -17.35 24.26 23.24
N PRO A 116 -16.90 25.47 23.63
CA PRO A 116 -16.05 26.32 22.79
C PRO A 116 -14.74 25.65 22.37
N LYS A 117 -14.21 24.71 23.16
CA LYS A 117 -13.03 23.91 22.80
C LYS A 117 -13.31 22.98 21.62
N ALA A 118 -14.51 22.41 21.55
CA ALA A 118 -14.91 21.53 20.45
C ALA A 118 -15.06 22.31 19.14
N LYS A 119 -15.53 23.56 19.18
CA LYS A 119 -15.59 24.45 18.00
C LYS A 119 -14.22 24.75 17.39
N ARG A 120 -13.15 24.70 18.19
CA ARG A 120 -11.76 24.95 17.76
C ARG A 120 -10.98 23.66 17.48
N ALA A 121 -11.57 22.49 17.72
CA ALA A 121 -10.90 21.22 17.54
C ALA A 121 -10.64 20.98 16.05
N ARG A 122 -9.39 20.67 15.70
CA ARG A 122 -9.02 20.23 14.36
C ARG A 122 -9.15 18.71 14.28
N ALA A 123 -9.65 18.21 13.15
CA ALA A 123 -9.73 16.78 12.90
C ALA A 123 -8.33 16.15 12.96
N THR A 124 -8.22 14.96 13.55
CA THR A 124 -6.95 14.23 13.57
C THR A 124 -6.64 13.69 12.17
N LYS A 125 -5.36 13.39 11.89
CA LYS A 125 -4.94 12.80 10.61
C LYS A 125 -5.77 11.56 10.25
N ARG A 126 -5.96 10.64 11.20
CA ARG A 126 -6.79 9.45 11.03
C ARG A 126 -8.25 9.79 10.70
N THR A 127 -8.80 10.82 11.34
CA THR A 127 -10.19 11.26 11.04
C THR A 127 -10.28 11.79 9.61
N LEU A 128 -9.27 12.52 9.14
CA LEU A 128 -9.20 13.01 7.77
C LEU A 128 -9.03 11.86 6.76
N GLU A 129 -8.22 10.85 7.08
CA GLU A 129 -8.06 9.65 6.24
C GLU A 129 -9.37 8.85 6.15
N LEU A 130 -10.09 8.69 7.25
CA LEU A 130 -11.40 8.01 7.25
C LEU A 130 -12.49 8.83 6.56
N ALA A 131 -12.38 10.16 6.60
CA ALA A 131 -13.27 11.06 5.88
C ALA A 131 -12.94 11.12 4.38
N ALA A 132 -11.74 10.68 3.96
CA ALA A 132 -11.41 10.58 2.55
C ALA A 132 -12.27 9.49 1.91
N HIS A 133 -12.82 9.82 0.73
CA HIS A 133 -13.56 8.85 -0.07
C HIS A 133 -12.64 7.72 -0.51
N ARG A 134 -13.18 6.51 -0.62
CA ARG A 134 -12.47 5.39 -1.22
C ARG A 134 -12.42 5.58 -2.74
N GLU A 135 -11.28 5.24 -3.33
CA GLU A 135 -11.15 5.20 -4.78
C GLU A 135 -12.06 4.11 -5.34
N LEU A 136 -12.86 4.46 -6.35
CA LEU A 136 -13.73 3.52 -7.05
C LEU A 136 -12.89 2.57 -7.91
N PRO A 137 -13.25 1.27 -7.99
CA PRO A 137 -12.60 0.34 -8.91
C PRO A 137 -12.77 0.81 -10.36
N GLU A 138 -11.82 0.46 -11.23
CA GLU A 138 -11.80 0.92 -12.64
C GLU A 138 -13.09 0.58 -13.38
N GLU A 139 -13.67 -0.59 -13.12
CA GLU A 139 -14.94 -1.05 -13.69
C GLU A 139 -16.09 -0.08 -13.38
N ALA A 140 -16.23 0.34 -12.12
CA ALA A 140 -17.27 1.29 -11.71
C ALA A 140 -17.08 2.66 -12.37
N ARG A 141 -15.83 3.07 -12.66
CA ARG A 141 -15.54 4.33 -13.36
C ARG A 141 -16.03 4.30 -14.81
N LEU A 142 -15.97 3.14 -15.47
CA LEU A 142 -16.49 2.96 -16.83
C LEU A 142 -18.02 3.13 -16.87
N ASP A 143 -18.72 2.57 -15.89
CA ASP A 143 -20.18 2.70 -15.78
C ASP A 143 -20.61 4.14 -15.51
N LEU A 144 -19.91 4.86 -14.64
CA LEU A 144 -20.14 6.30 -14.39
C LEU A 144 -19.88 7.16 -15.64
N ALA A 145 -18.93 6.76 -16.49
CA ALA A 145 -18.63 7.45 -17.73
C ALA A 145 -19.61 7.09 -18.87
N TYR A 146 -20.31 5.96 -18.75
CA TYR A 146 -21.23 5.47 -19.77
C TYR A 146 -22.51 6.31 -19.79
N LYS A 147 -22.80 6.91 -20.96
CA LYS A 147 -24.01 7.70 -21.17
C LYS A 147 -24.96 6.92 -22.09
N PRO A 148 -25.94 6.18 -21.56
CA PRO A 148 -26.73 5.22 -22.33
C PRO A 148 -27.50 5.85 -23.50
N PHE A 149 -27.90 7.11 -23.36
CA PHE A 149 -28.69 7.82 -24.36
C PHE A 149 -27.84 8.68 -25.34
N THR A 150 -26.51 8.56 -25.28
CA THR A 150 -25.64 9.32 -26.19
C THR A 150 -25.51 8.62 -27.54
N ILE A 151 -26.22 9.13 -28.53
CA ILE A 151 -26.13 8.66 -29.92
C ILE A 151 -24.92 9.29 -30.60
N LYS A 152 -24.10 8.48 -31.28
CA LYS A 152 -22.96 8.98 -32.06
C LYS A 152 -23.44 9.85 -33.23
N LYS A 153 -22.77 10.99 -33.48
CA LYS A 153 -23.10 11.89 -34.60
C LYS A 153 -23.07 11.19 -35.97
N SER A 154 -22.22 10.18 -36.14
CA SER A 154 -22.18 9.36 -37.36
C SER A 154 -23.44 8.53 -37.56
N ALA A 155 -24.04 8.00 -36.49
CA ALA A 155 -25.28 7.25 -36.56
C ALA A 155 -26.45 8.16 -36.98
N LEU A 156 -26.52 9.40 -36.47
CA LEU A 156 -27.53 10.38 -36.87
C LEU A 156 -27.42 10.81 -38.34
N LYS A 157 -26.21 10.82 -38.90
CA LYS A 157 -25.95 11.20 -40.30
C LYS A 157 -25.96 10.02 -41.27
N TYR A 158 -26.11 8.81 -40.76
CA TYR A 158 -25.98 7.61 -41.57
C TYR A 158 -27.14 7.50 -42.56
N LYS A 159 -26.80 7.27 -43.84
CA LYS A 159 -27.78 6.95 -44.88
C LYS A 159 -27.71 5.45 -45.16
N PRO A 160 -28.81 4.69 -45.02
CA PRO A 160 -28.79 3.25 -45.25
C PRO A 160 -28.44 2.95 -46.72
N THR A 161 -27.63 1.91 -46.93
CA THR A 161 -27.32 1.41 -48.28
C THR A 161 -28.55 0.78 -48.93
N LYS A 162 -28.60 0.73 -50.26
CA LYS A 162 -29.69 0.09 -51.02
C LYS A 162 -30.04 -1.31 -50.50
N ARG A 163 -29.03 -2.16 -50.30
CA ARG A 163 -29.22 -3.51 -49.74
C ARG A 163 -29.90 -3.54 -48.36
N ILE A 164 -29.61 -2.57 -47.49
CA ILE A 164 -30.25 -2.49 -46.17
C ILE A 164 -31.72 -2.11 -46.33
N LEU A 165 -32.03 -1.21 -47.27
CA LEU A 165 -33.41 -0.86 -47.60
C LEU A 165 -34.16 -2.09 -48.16
N ASP A 166 -33.59 -2.77 -49.15
CA ASP A 166 -34.17 -3.98 -49.76
C ASP A 166 -34.44 -5.08 -48.72
N LEU A 167 -33.55 -5.23 -47.73
CA LEU A 167 -33.71 -6.21 -46.65
C LEU A 167 -34.68 -5.75 -45.55
N SER A 168 -34.85 -4.44 -45.37
CA SER A 168 -35.80 -3.88 -44.41
C SER A 168 -37.24 -3.97 -44.91
N GLU A 169 -37.42 -4.02 -46.23
CA GLU A 169 -38.72 -4.26 -46.83
C GLU A 169 -39.17 -5.70 -46.53
N PRO A 170 -40.39 -5.89 -46.03
CA PRO A 170 -40.89 -7.22 -45.76
C PRO A 170 -41.03 -8.00 -47.06
N VAL A 171 -40.48 -9.22 -47.09
CA VAL A 171 -40.63 -10.11 -48.23
C VAL A 171 -42.08 -10.56 -48.33
N VAL A 172 -42.83 -10.01 -49.28
CA VAL A 172 -44.19 -10.47 -49.61
C VAL A 172 -44.08 -11.85 -50.24
N LYS A 173 -44.26 -12.90 -49.43
CA LYS A 173 -44.41 -14.26 -49.93
C LYS A 173 -45.70 -14.30 -50.73
N ARG A 174 -45.62 -14.64 -52.02
CA ARG A 174 -46.82 -14.92 -52.82
C ARG A 174 -47.59 -16.04 -52.12
N THR A 175 -48.84 -15.80 -51.77
CA THR A 175 -49.72 -16.77 -51.10
C THR A 175 -49.73 -18.05 -51.94
N ALA A 176 -49.22 -19.12 -51.35
CA ALA A 176 -48.95 -20.38 -52.03
C ALA A 176 -50.26 -21.08 -52.38
N ALA A 177 -50.64 -21.03 -53.66
CA ALA A 177 -51.56 -22.03 -54.20
C ALA A 177 -50.79 -23.16 -54.89
N ASN A 178 -49.74 -22.87 -55.69
CA ASN A 178 -49.20 -23.88 -56.62
C ASN A 178 -47.67 -23.84 -56.87
N ASN A 179 -46.86 -23.09 -56.11
CA ASN A 179 -45.43 -22.92 -56.44
C ASN A 179 -44.46 -23.85 -55.69
N ASP A 180 -44.90 -24.50 -54.60
CA ASP A 180 -44.02 -25.34 -53.77
C ASP A 180 -44.07 -26.82 -54.16
N VAL A 181 -45.06 -27.23 -54.95
CA VAL A 181 -45.22 -28.60 -55.44
C VAL A 181 -44.81 -28.61 -56.91
N ARG A 182 -43.65 -29.20 -57.22
CA ARG A 182 -43.32 -29.53 -58.61
C ARG A 182 -44.30 -30.60 -59.10
N GLU A 183 -44.75 -30.47 -60.35
CA GLU A 183 -45.62 -31.45 -61.02
C GLU A 183 -45.02 -32.87 -60.91
N ASP A 184 -43.71 -33.00 -61.12
CA ASP A 184 -42.96 -34.23 -60.87
C ASP A 184 -41.99 -34.06 -59.68
N ALA A 185 -42.38 -34.59 -58.51
CA ALA A 185 -41.58 -34.50 -57.29
C ALA A 185 -40.19 -35.15 -57.41
N PHE A 186 -40.03 -36.13 -58.31
CA PHE A 186 -38.78 -36.87 -58.52
C PHE A 186 -37.91 -36.30 -59.65
N GLN A 187 -38.38 -35.28 -60.38
CA GLN A 187 -37.62 -34.73 -61.48
C GLN A 187 -36.44 -33.89 -60.97
N VAL A 188 -35.23 -34.36 -61.29
CA VAL A 188 -33.99 -33.64 -60.98
C VAL A 188 -33.90 -32.42 -61.91
N PRO A 189 -33.69 -31.20 -61.38
CA PRO A 189 -33.61 -30.02 -62.23
C PRO A 189 -32.36 -30.09 -63.12
N ALA A 190 -32.48 -29.69 -64.39
CA ALA A 190 -31.37 -29.77 -65.35
C ALA A 190 -30.08 -29.05 -64.90
N ARG A 191 -30.22 -28.01 -64.06
CA ARG A 191 -29.08 -27.31 -63.43
C ARG A 191 -28.33 -28.18 -62.43
N ALA A 192 -29.02 -29.07 -61.71
CA ALA A 192 -28.37 -30.00 -60.80
C ALA A 192 -27.60 -31.10 -61.55
N LEU A 193 -28.13 -31.58 -62.68
CA LEU A 193 -27.42 -32.55 -63.55
C LEU A 193 -26.12 -31.97 -64.14
N LYS A 194 -26.11 -30.67 -64.42
CA LYS A 194 -24.94 -29.93 -64.95
C LYS A 194 -24.05 -29.35 -63.84
N ALA A 195 -24.41 -29.49 -62.58
CA ALA A 195 -23.69 -28.85 -61.48
C ALA A 195 -22.33 -29.51 -61.28
N MET A 196 -21.26 -28.72 -61.37
CA MET A 196 -19.91 -29.16 -61.01
C MET A 196 -19.59 -28.79 -59.56
N CYS A 197 -18.94 -29.70 -58.84
CA CYS A 197 -18.51 -29.43 -57.48
C CYS A 197 -17.54 -28.24 -57.43
N SER A 198 -17.73 -27.36 -56.45
CA SER A 198 -16.79 -26.26 -56.19
C SER A 198 -15.40 -26.80 -55.82
N LYS A 199 -14.36 -26.00 -56.04
CA LYS A 199 -12.97 -26.37 -55.71
C LYS A 199 -12.84 -26.81 -54.25
N ARG A 200 -13.44 -26.06 -53.31
CA ARG A 200 -13.44 -26.39 -51.87
C ARG A 200 -14.12 -27.73 -51.59
N THR A 201 -15.25 -28.01 -52.21
CA THR A 201 -15.96 -29.28 -52.03
C THR A 201 -15.12 -30.46 -52.54
N LYS A 202 -14.44 -30.29 -53.67
CA LYS A 202 -13.50 -31.29 -54.21
C LYS A 202 -12.32 -31.53 -53.28
N GLU A 203 -11.79 -30.49 -52.64
CA GLU A 203 -10.70 -30.60 -51.66
C GLU A 203 -11.14 -31.35 -50.40
N LEU A 204 -12.31 -31.02 -49.85
CA LEU A 204 -12.86 -31.67 -48.65
C LEU A 204 -13.28 -33.11 -48.89
N ALA A 205 -13.69 -33.45 -50.12
CA ALA A 205 -14.02 -34.82 -50.50
C ALA A 205 -12.77 -35.73 -50.61
N LYS A 206 -11.55 -35.16 -50.57
CA LYS A 206 -10.33 -35.98 -50.53
C LYS A 206 -10.27 -36.75 -49.20
N PRO A 207 -9.86 -38.02 -49.21
CA PRO A 207 -9.75 -38.80 -47.98
C PRO A 207 -8.76 -38.14 -47.02
N ILE A 208 -9.12 -38.10 -45.74
CA ILE A 208 -8.24 -37.61 -44.68
C ILE A 208 -7.18 -38.70 -44.46
N VAL A 209 -5.97 -38.48 -44.95
CA VAL A 209 -4.82 -39.36 -44.68
C VAL A 209 -4.46 -39.22 -43.21
N ARG A 210 -4.92 -40.17 -42.39
CA ARG A 210 -4.43 -40.31 -41.01
C ARG A 210 -3.02 -40.90 -41.10
N ARG A 211 -2.00 -40.12 -40.72
CA ARG A 211 -0.68 -40.70 -40.47
C ARG A 211 -0.85 -41.69 -39.31
N GLY A 212 -0.43 -42.93 -39.52
CA GLY A 212 -0.48 -43.98 -38.50
C GLY A 212 0.19 -43.51 -37.21
N TRP A 213 -0.37 -43.95 -36.09
CA TRP A 213 0.17 -43.74 -34.75
C TRP A 213 1.54 -44.40 -34.60
#